data_AF-A0A9Q4BXM4-F1
#
_entry.id   AF-A0A9Q4BXM4-F1
#
_cell.length_a   1.000
_cell.length_b   1.000
_cell.length_c   1.000
_cell.angle_alpha   90.00
_cell.angle_beta   90.00
_cell.angle_gamma   90.00
#
_symmetry.space_group_name_H-M   'P 1'
#
loop_
_entity.id
_entity.type
_entity.pdbx_description
1 polymer ?
#
loop_
_entity_poly.entity_id
_entity_poly.type
_entity_poly.pdbx_seq_one_letter_code
_entity_poly.pdbx_strand_id
1 'polypeptide(L)'
;MIITQGLRHRGEPADLVVLSDPFYVKRTLDFRNPEGDMPEVRQDFLRLIALFDQKSLIPMCRNCNEPAKLLAFYKGTLFFEPWCGTCIPHWMINQECRFDTFCDYMSALEYVDDFCHGEKFFYRMVIRNIAKAKGLPDKIGPREAVDFFSPEAVQTPETTRDLMPCERSR
;
A
#
# COMPACT_ATOMS: atom_id res chain seq x y z
N MET A 1 14.19 0.51 23.72
CA MET A 1 12.79 0.97 23.62
C MET A 1 12.81 2.34 22.94
N ILE A 2 12.72 2.37 21.62
CA ILE A 2 12.66 3.64 20.87
C ILE A 2 11.19 4.02 20.86
N ILE A 3 10.81 4.93 21.73
CA ILE A 3 9.49 5.56 21.68
C ILE A 3 9.53 6.48 20.45
N THR A 4 8.95 6.04 19.34
CA THR A 4 8.66 6.90 18.19
C THR A 4 7.62 7.93 18.62
N GLN A 5 8.05 9.01 19.28
CA GLN A 5 7.27 10.24 19.35
C GLN A 5 7.28 10.86 17.94
N GLY A 6 6.48 10.30 17.02
CA GLY A 6 6.40 10.78 15.65
C GLY A 6 5.96 12.24 15.61
N LEU A 7 6.53 13.02 14.70
CA LEU A 7 6.09 14.39 14.44
C LEU A 7 4.57 14.40 14.23
N ARG A 8 3.89 15.32 14.92
CA ARG A 8 2.45 15.50 14.78
C ARG A 8 2.17 16.57 13.73
N HIS A 9 1.48 16.20 12.66
CA HIS A 9 0.99 17.17 11.67
C HIS A 9 -0.49 17.45 11.93
N ARG A 10 -0.84 18.71 12.20
CA ARG A 10 -2.21 19.14 12.63
C ARG A 10 -2.73 18.37 13.86
N GLY A 11 -1.83 17.93 14.74
CA GLY A 11 -2.17 17.15 15.94
C GLY A 11 -2.26 15.64 15.73
N GLU A 12 -2.22 15.17 14.48
CA GLU A 12 -2.23 13.74 14.12
C GLU A 12 -0.81 13.17 13.97
N PRO A 13 -0.56 11.91 14.36
CA PRO A 13 0.75 11.28 14.18
C PRO A 13 1.05 11.02 12.71
N ALA A 14 2.32 11.15 12.30
CA ALA A 14 2.77 10.91 10.93
C ALA A 14 2.33 9.55 10.35
N ASP A 15 2.35 8.50 11.17
CA ASP A 15 1.87 7.15 10.82
C ASP A 15 0.42 7.17 10.31
N LEU A 16 -0.44 7.93 10.98
CA LEU A 16 -1.84 8.06 10.55
C LEU A 16 -1.95 8.88 9.27
N VAL A 17 -1.20 9.98 9.17
CA VAL A 17 -1.23 10.88 8.02
C VAL A 17 -0.84 10.17 6.72
N VAL A 18 0.16 9.28 6.76
CA VAL A 18 0.56 8.47 5.60
C VAL A 18 -0.58 7.59 5.08
N LEU A 19 -1.49 7.15 5.94
CA LEU A 19 -2.64 6.33 5.54
C LEU A 19 -3.91 7.15 5.28
N SER A 20 -4.06 8.32 5.91
CA SER A 20 -5.30 9.11 5.90
C SER A 20 -5.29 10.26 4.89
N ASP A 21 -4.12 10.86 4.60
CA ASP A 21 -3.95 11.97 3.65
C ASP A 21 -2.70 11.79 2.75
N PRO A 22 -2.71 10.82 1.83
CA PRO A 22 -1.57 10.61 0.93
C PRO A 22 -1.31 11.77 -0.04
N PHE A 23 -2.34 12.57 -0.34
CA PHE A 23 -2.16 13.78 -1.14
C PHE A 23 -1.28 14.81 -0.43
N TYR A 24 -1.46 14.98 0.89
CA TYR A 24 -0.55 15.81 1.67
C TYR A 24 0.88 15.25 1.67
N VAL A 25 1.04 13.94 1.88
CA VAL A 25 2.36 13.28 1.80
C VAL A 25 3.04 13.59 0.48
N LYS A 26 2.36 13.36 -0.65
CA LYS A 26 2.87 13.66 -1.99
C LYS A 26 3.35 15.10 -2.11
N ARG A 27 2.51 16.07 -1.73
CA ARG A 27 2.88 17.51 -1.79
C ARG A 27 4.09 17.84 -0.91
N THR A 28 4.23 17.21 0.24
CA THR A 28 5.39 17.39 1.12
C THR A 28 6.66 16.81 0.49
N LEU A 29 6.57 15.65 -0.19
CA LEU A 29 7.69 15.04 -0.90
C LEU A 29 8.11 15.85 -2.14
N ASP A 30 7.15 16.47 -2.84
CA ASP A 30 7.38 17.29 -4.04
C ASP A 30 7.96 18.68 -3.74
N PHE A 31 7.97 19.10 -2.48
CA PHE A 31 8.42 20.44 -2.09
C PHE A 31 9.95 20.57 -2.22
N ARG A 32 10.41 21.42 -3.14
CA ARG A 32 11.84 21.52 -3.51
C ARG A 32 12.72 22.21 -2.46
N ASN A 33 12.18 23.18 -1.73
CA ASN A 33 12.91 23.97 -0.73
C ASN A 33 12.13 24.00 0.60
N PRO A 34 12.11 22.89 1.37
CA PRO A 34 11.43 22.85 2.66
C PRO A 34 12.16 23.73 3.69
N GLU A 35 11.41 24.61 4.36
CA GLU A 35 11.89 25.45 5.48
C GLU A 35 11.22 25.01 6.80
N GLY A 36 11.82 25.39 7.93
CA GLY A 36 11.34 25.00 9.26
C GLY A 36 11.43 23.50 9.49
N ASP A 37 10.39 22.90 10.09
CA ASP A 37 10.34 21.47 10.44
C ASP A 37 10.03 20.54 9.25
N MET A 38 9.74 21.10 8.06
CA MET A 38 9.36 20.34 6.86
C MET A 38 10.39 19.29 6.41
N PRO A 39 11.73 19.51 6.51
CA PRO A 39 12.71 18.47 6.17
C PRO A 39 12.58 17.21 7.04
N GLU A 40 12.33 17.38 8.34
CA GLU A 40 12.15 16.26 9.27
C GLU A 40 10.86 15.50 8.97
N VAL A 41 9.75 16.21 8.75
CA VAL A 41 8.48 15.60 8.33
C VAL A 41 8.65 14.80 7.04
N ARG A 42 9.38 15.34 6.06
CA ARG A 42 9.67 14.65 4.80
C ARG A 42 10.46 13.37 5.03
N GLN A 43 11.46 13.40 5.89
CA GLN A 43 12.28 12.23 6.22
C GLN A 43 11.45 11.15 6.94
N ASP A 44 10.54 11.56 7.83
CA ASP A 44 9.61 10.65 8.49
C ASP A 44 8.65 9.98 7.51
N PHE A 45 8.09 10.73 6.55
CA PHE A 45 7.25 10.15 5.50
C PHE A 45 8.01 9.15 4.63
N LEU A 46 9.24 9.47 4.22
CA LEU A 46 10.07 8.53 3.45
C LEU A 46 10.35 7.25 4.25
N ARG A 47 10.61 7.35 5.55
CA ARG A 47 10.78 6.19 6.43
C ARG A 47 9.52 5.34 6.50
N LEU A 48 8.35 5.96 6.67
CA LEU A 48 7.06 5.27 6.74
C LEU A 48 6.67 4.61 5.40
N ILE A 49 6.96 5.28 4.29
CA ILE A 49 6.81 4.71 2.94
C ILE A 49 7.69 3.47 2.78
N ALA A 50 8.95 3.52 3.19
CA ALA A 50 9.83 2.35 3.14
C ALA A 50 9.28 1.17 3.96
N LEU A 51 8.69 1.44 5.14
CA LEU A 51 8.03 0.42 5.96
C LEU A 51 6.74 -0.12 5.32
N PHE A 52 5.97 0.74 4.63
CA PHE A 52 4.80 0.32 3.85
C PHE A 52 5.19 -0.66 2.75
N ASP A 53 6.24 -0.32 2.00
CA ASP A 53 6.66 -1.06 0.81
C ASP A 53 7.24 -2.43 1.18
N GLN A 54 7.93 -2.53 2.32
CA GLN A 54 8.49 -3.80 2.83
C GLN A 54 7.43 -4.83 3.24
N LYS A 55 6.18 -4.41 3.49
CA LYS A 55 5.12 -5.35 3.88
C LYS A 55 4.69 -6.24 2.73
N SER A 56 4.60 -7.53 3.01
CA SER A 56 4.06 -8.52 2.07
C SER A 56 2.55 -8.34 1.89
N LEU A 57 2.05 -8.71 0.71
CA LEU A 57 0.62 -8.84 0.47
C LEU A 57 0.10 -10.10 1.17
N ILE A 58 -1.02 -9.96 1.88
CA ILE A 58 -1.79 -11.06 2.47
C ILE A 58 -2.62 -11.84 1.45
N PRO A 59 -3.27 -11.22 0.43
CA PRO A 59 -4.14 -11.99 -0.47
C PRO A 59 -3.36 -13.01 -1.29
N MET A 60 -4.03 -14.11 -1.62
CA MET A 60 -3.52 -15.12 -2.54
C MET A 60 -3.73 -14.68 -3.99
N CYS A 61 -2.87 -15.18 -4.87
CA CYS A 61 -2.99 -14.99 -6.30
C CYS A 61 -4.32 -15.53 -6.80
N ARG A 62 -5.01 -14.72 -7.62
CA ARG A 62 -6.30 -15.04 -8.24
C ARG A 62 -6.32 -16.37 -9.00
N ASN A 63 -5.19 -16.85 -9.50
CA ASN A 63 -5.12 -18.02 -10.38
C ASN A 63 -4.57 -19.29 -9.71
N CYS A 64 -3.46 -19.19 -8.95
CA CYS A 64 -2.74 -20.37 -8.46
C CYS A 64 -2.73 -20.54 -6.95
N ASN A 65 -3.40 -19.65 -6.20
CA ASN A 65 -3.44 -19.66 -4.73
C ASN A 65 -2.07 -19.50 -4.02
N GLU A 66 -1.00 -19.20 -4.76
CA GLU A 66 0.29 -18.76 -4.19
C GLU A 66 0.19 -17.33 -3.65
N PRO A 67 1.04 -16.91 -2.70
CA PRO A 67 1.06 -15.53 -2.20
C PRO A 67 1.19 -14.51 -3.33
N ALA A 68 0.33 -13.49 -3.32
CA ALA A 68 0.43 -12.41 -4.30
C ALA A 68 1.68 -11.56 -4.05
N LYS A 69 2.24 -11.03 -5.14
CA LYS A 69 3.39 -10.12 -5.11
C LYS A 69 3.08 -8.75 -5.71
N LEU A 70 1.95 -8.62 -6.40
CA LEU A 70 1.47 -7.38 -7.01
C LEU A 70 -0.05 -7.32 -6.99
N LEU A 71 -0.56 -6.11 -7.13
CA LEU A 71 -1.98 -5.84 -7.32
C LEU A 71 -2.15 -5.25 -8.71
N ALA A 72 -3.07 -5.80 -9.50
CA ALA A 72 -3.42 -5.28 -10.81
C ALA A 72 -4.66 -4.39 -10.71
N PHE A 73 -4.51 -3.09 -10.91
CA PHE A 73 -5.59 -2.12 -10.89
C PHE A 73 -6.13 -1.90 -12.30
N TYR A 74 -7.46 -1.89 -12.44
CA TYR A 74 -8.08 -1.40 -13.67
C TYR A 74 -7.91 0.12 -13.71
N LYS A 75 -7.30 0.66 -14.78
CA LYS A 75 -6.99 2.10 -14.91
C LYS A 75 -8.22 2.98 -14.69
N GLY A 76 -8.07 4.01 -13.86
CA GLY A 76 -9.15 4.95 -13.51
C GLY A 76 -10.18 4.41 -12.52
N THR A 77 -9.88 3.30 -11.83
CA THR A 77 -10.81 2.68 -10.88
C THR A 77 -10.13 2.33 -9.56
N LEU A 78 -10.92 1.89 -8.57
CA LEU A 78 -10.41 1.36 -7.30
C LEU A 78 -10.37 -0.17 -7.27
N PHE A 79 -10.79 -0.82 -8.35
CA PHE A 79 -10.83 -2.27 -8.44
C PHE A 79 -9.45 -2.82 -8.73
N PHE A 80 -9.04 -3.78 -7.92
CA PHE A 80 -7.78 -4.47 -8.09
C PHE A 80 -7.93 -5.98 -7.93
N GLU A 81 -6.98 -6.71 -8.49
CA GLU A 81 -6.89 -8.15 -8.35
C GLU A 81 -5.48 -8.55 -7.90
N PRO A 82 -5.36 -9.46 -6.92
CA PRO A 82 -4.06 -9.92 -6.44
C PRO A 82 -3.45 -10.98 -7.39
N TRP A 83 -2.18 -10.81 -7.73
CA TRP A 83 -1.45 -11.71 -8.62
C TRP A 83 -0.07 -12.07 -8.08
N CYS A 84 0.36 -13.30 -8.31
CA CYS A 84 1.77 -13.67 -8.15
C CYS A 84 2.55 -13.26 -9.42
N GLY A 85 3.87 -13.19 -9.33
CA GLY A 85 4.72 -12.77 -10.45
C GLY A 85 4.73 -13.72 -11.66
N THR A 86 4.20 -14.94 -11.52
CA THR A 86 4.22 -15.96 -12.60
C THR A 86 2.87 -16.17 -13.27
N CYS A 87 1.77 -15.86 -12.58
CA CYS A 87 0.42 -16.09 -13.12
C CYS A 87 -0.21 -14.85 -13.75
N ILE A 88 0.47 -13.70 -13.78
CA ILE A 88 -0.04 -12.52 -14.49
C ILE A 88 -0.34 -12.94 -15.94
N PRO A 89 -1.61 -12.88 -16.38
CA PRO A 89 -1.95 -13.35 -17.70
C PRO A 89 -1.28 -12.47 -18.75
N HIS A 90 -0.75 -13.11 -19.81
CA HIS A 90 -0.12 -12.40 -20.92
C HIS A 90 -1.04 -11.34 -21.56
N TRP A 91 -2.36 -11.54 -21.52
CA TRP A 91 -3.30 -10.54 -22.01
C TRP A 91 -3.38 -9.29 -21.14
N MET A 92 -3.10 -9.36 -19.83
CA MET A 92 -2.98 -8.17 -18.99
C MET A 92 -1.69 -7.41 -19.30
N ILE A 93 -0.59 -8.15 -19.51
CA ILE A 93 0.69 -7.59 -19.94
C ILE A 93 0.53 -6.89 -21.30
N ASN A 94 -0.22 -7.49 -22.25
CA ASN A 94 -0.46 -6.90 -23.56
C ASN A 94 -1.58 -5.85 -23.60
N GLN A 95 -2.40 -5.76 -22.56
CA GLN A 95 -3.41 -4.72 -22.40
C GLN A 95 -2.93 -3.68 -21.38
N GLU A 96 -1.69 -3.21 -21.53
CA GLU A 96 -1.16 -2.07 -20.76
C GLU A 96 -2.12 -0.87 -20.80
N CYS A 97 -2.96 -0.74 -21.84
CA CYS A 97 -3.98 0.31 -21.90
C CYS A 97 -5.11 0.17 -20.86
N ARG A 98 -5.26 -0.97 -20.18
CA ARG A 98 -6.38 -1.24 -19.26
C ARG A 98 -5.97 -1.46 -17.82
N PHE A 99 -4.75 -1.95 -17.57
CA PHE A 99 -4.27 -2.30 -16.25
C PHE A 99 -2.96 -1.62 -15.92
N ASP A 100 -2.75 -1.40 -14.63
CA ASP A 100 -1.46 -1.06 -14.06
C ASP A 100 -1.17 -2.02 -12.89
N THR A 101 0.09 -2.39 -12.69
CA THR A 101 0.48 -3.40 -11.70
C THR A 101 1.53 -2.87 -10.75
N PHE A 102 1.15 -2.69 -9.49
CA PHE A 102 2.04 -2.18 -8.45
C PHE A 102 1.54 -2.60 -7.06
N CYS A 103 2.37 -2.39 -6.05
CA CYS A 103 1.97 -2.56 -4.64
C CYS A 103 2.75 -1.67 -3.67
N ASP A 104 3.63 -0.81 -4.17
CA ASP A 104 4.36 0.19 -3.41
C ASP A 104 3.61 1.52 -3.38
N TYR A 105 4.00 2.36 -2.43
CA TYR A 105 3.32 3.62 -2.13
C TYR A 105 3.50 4.65 -3.26
N MET A 106 4.68 4.73 -3.88
CA MET A 106 4.97 5.77 -4.87
C MET A 106 4.25 5.51 -6.19
N SER A 107 4.30 4.27 -6.70
CA SER A 107 3.52 3.90 -7.89
C SER A 107 2.01 4.05 -7.67
N ALA A 108 1.52 3.92 -6.43
CA ALA A 108 0.14 4.22 -6.11
C ALA A 108 -0.22 5.71 -6.23
N LEU A 109 0.71 6.61 -5.90
CA LEU A 109 0.53 8.05 -6.12
C LEU A 109 0.55 8.38 -7.61
N GLU A 110 1.51 7.82 -8.35
CA GLU A 110 1.66 7.99 -9.80
C GLU A 110 0.43 7.47 -10.56
N TYR A 111 -0.09 6.29 -10.18
CA TYR A 111 -1.32 5.75 -10.74
C TYR A 111 -2.50 6.73 -10.63
N VAL A 112 -2.61 7.43 -9.50
CA VAL A 112 -3.70 8.39 -9.29
C VAL A 112 -3.51 9.66 -10.11
N ASP A 113 -2.26 10.14 -10.24
CA ASP A 113 -1.92 11.25 -11.14
C ASP A 113 -2.30 10.93 -12.59
N ASP A 114 -1.88 9.76 -13.06
CA ASP A 114 -1.95 9.39 -14.47
C ASP A 114 -3.34 8.92 -14.90
N PHE A 115 -4.05 8.19 -14.03
CA PHE A 115 -5.29 7.48 -14.40
C PHE A 115 -6.53 7.91 -13.62
N CYS A 116 -6.39 8.62 -12.50
CA CYS A 116 -7.52 9.05 -11.65
C CYS A 116 -7.61 10.56 -11.49
N HIS A 117 -7.09 11.32 -12.46
CA HIS A 117 -7.15 12.79 -12.51
C HIS A 117 -6.56 13.52 -11.30
N GLY A 118 -5.72 12.86 -10.49
CA GLY A 118 -5.10 13.47 -9.31
C GLY A 118 -6.10 13.89 -8.23
N GLU A 119 -7.29 13.28 -8.13
CA GLU A 119 -8.23 13.68 -7.09
C GLU A 119 -7.84 13.11 -5.71
N LYS A 120 -7.91 13.96 -4.68
CA LYS A 120 -7.60 13.60 -3.27
C LYS A 120 -8.27 12.32 -2.79
N PHE A 121 -9.51 12.09 -3.22
CA PHE A 121 -10.27 10.90 -2.87
C PHE A 121 -9.58 9.62 -3.36
N PHE A 122 -9.10 9.59 -4.61
CA PHE A 122 -8.47 8.41 -5.19
C PHE A 122 -7.13 8.09 -4.51
N TYR A 123 -6.29 9.07 -4.19
CA TYR A 123 -5.05 8.81 -3.43
C TYR A 123 -5.34 8.08 -2.11
N ARG A 124 -6.32 8.58 -1.34
CA ARG A 124 -6.70 7.97 -0.07
C ARG A 124 -7.22 6.55 -0.28
N MET A 125 -8.08 6.33 -1.27
CA MET A 125 -8.71 5.03 -1.49
C MET A 125 -7.73 3.99 -2.04
N VAL A 126 -6.86 4.36 -2.98
CA VAL A 126 -5.84 3.45 -3.53
C VAL A 126 -4.85 3.03 -2.45
N ILE A 127 -4.26 3.99 -1.72
CA ILE A 127 -3.36 3.67 -0.60
C ILE A 127 -4.05 2.81 0.45
N ARG A 128 -5.31 3.13 0.81
CA ARG A 128 -6.06 2.32 1.78
C ARG A 128 -6.31 0.91 1.28
N ASN A 129 -6.62 0.71 0.00
CA ASN A 129 -6.82 -0.61 -0.59
C ASN A 129 -5.54 -1.44 -0.54
N ILE A 130 -4.40 -0.85 -0.89
CA ILE A 130 -3.10 -1.53 -0.81
C ILE A 130 -2.74 -1.82 0.66
N ALA A 131 -2.95 -0.86 1.56
CA ALA A 131 -2.67 -1.05 2.98
C ALA A 131 -3.51 -2.19 3.58
N LYS A 132 -4.79 -2.29 3.21
CA LYS A 132 -5.66 -3.42 3.59
C LYS A 132 -5.14 -4.74 3.04
N ALA A 133 -4.71 -4.76 1.76
CA ALA A 133 -4.08 -5.94 1.18
C ALA A 133 -2.76 -6.32 1.89
N LYS A 134 -2.11 -5.36 2.57
CA LYS A 134 -0.93 -5.55 3.43
C LYS A 134 -1.28 -5.77 4.93
N GLY A 135 -2.56 -5.93 5.28
CA GLY A 135 -3.00 -6.25 6.64
C GLY A 135 -3.52 -5.10 7.50
N LEU A 136 -3.73 -3.91 6.94
CA LEU A 136 -4.38 -2.82 7.67
C LEU A 136 -5.86 -3.15 7.94
N PRO A 137 -6.38 -2.98 9.17
CA PRO A 137 -7.79 -3.20 9.48
C PRO A 137 -8.71 -2.16 8.82
N ASP A 138 -10.00 -2.48 8.74
CA ASP A 138 -11.01 -1.63 8.10
C ASP A 138 -11.21 -0.28 8.77
N LYS A 139 -11.11 -0.22 10.10
CA LYS A 139 -11.13 1.01 10.90
C LYS A 139 -9.70 1.41 11.20
N ILE A 140 -9.37 2.67 10.92
CA ILE A 140 -8.04 3.20 11.21
C ILE A 140 -8.17 4.28 12.28
N GLY A 141 -7.44 4.10 13.36
CA GLY A 141 -7.16 5.14 14.34
C GLY A 141 -5.65 5.28 14.51
N PRO A 142 -5.22 6.19 15.41
CA PRO A 142 -3.80 6.39 15.70
C PRO A 142 -3.07 5.10 16.11
N ARG A 143 -3.74 4.24 16.88
CA ARG A 143 -3.15 2.98 17.36
C ARG A 143 -2.93 2.01 16.21
N GLU A 144 -3.95 1.78 15.38
CA GLU A 144 -3.87 0.84 14.26
C GLU A 144 -2.83 1.29 13.22
N ALA A 145 -2.65 2.61 13.04
CA ALA A 145 -1.59 3.14 12.18
C ALA A 145 -0.20 2.83 12.75
N VAL A 146 0.03 3.08 14.04
CA VAL A 146 1.32 2.76 14.70
C VAL A 146 1.59 1.25 14.65
N ASP A 147 0.59 0.42 14.96
CA ASP A 147 0.71 -1.03 14.92
C ASP A 147 1.02 -1.51 13.49
N PHE A 148 0.38 -0.92 12.48
CA PHE A 148 0.68 -1.20 11.08
C PHE A 148 2.15 -0.90 10.76
N PHE A 149 2.70 0.27 11.12
CA PHE A 149 4.09 0.60 10.82
C PHE A 149 5.14 0.00 11.77
N SER A 150 4.73 -0.77 12.78
CA SER A 150 5.66 -1.45 13.68
C SER A 150 6.55 -2.46 12.91
N PRO A 151 7.87 -2.55 13.20
CA PRO A 151 8.76 -3.53 12.59
C PRO A 151 8.30 -4.98 12.81
N GLU A 152 7.65 -5.26 13.94
CA GLU A 152 7.13 -6.58 14.29
C GLU A 152 5.93 -6.99 13.40
N ALA A 153 5.24 -6.01 12.82
CA ALA A 153 4.17 -6.23 11.85
C ALA A 153 4.70 -6.49 10.42
N VAL A 154 6.02 -6.52 10.21
CA VAL A 154 6.63 -7.10 9.00
C VAL A 154 6.67 -8.62 9.20
N GLN A 155 5.50 -9.24 9.26
CA GLN A 155 5.41 -10.69 9.47
C GLN A 155 5.95 -11.42 8.24
N THR A 156 6.93 -12.28 8.50
CA THR A 156 7.30 -13.41 7.66
C THR A 156 6.06 -14.31 7.50
N PRO A 157 5.88 -14.98 6.35
CA PRO A 157 4.71 -15.82 6.14
C PRO A 157 4.76 -17.00 7.13
N GLU A 158 4.08 -16.88 8.26
CA GLU A 158 3.78 -18.02 9.10
C GLU A 158 2.84 -18.92 8.31
N THR A 159 3.47 -19.96 7.79
CA THR A 159 2.90 -21.14 7.16
C THR A 159 1.72 -21.62 8.00
N THR A 160 0.51 -21.17 7.70
CA THR A 160 -0.70 -21.86 8.13
C THR A 160 -0.85 -23.07 7.22
N ARG A 161 -0.03 -24.09 7.49
CA ARG A 161 -0.39 -25.48 7.23
C ARG A 161 -1.63 -25.74 8.07
N ASP A 162 -2.78 -25.79 7.42
CA ASP A 162 -3.72 -26.90 7.59
C ASP A 162 -4.83 -26.85 6.52
N LEU A 163 -4.67 -27.76 5.56
CA LEU A 163 -5.69 -28.65 4.99
C LEU A 163 -6.89 -28.05 4.24
N MET A 164 -6.88 -28.21 2.91
CA MET A 164 -7.81 -29.14 2.25
C MET A 164 -7.27 -29.57 0.87
N PRO A 165 -7.16 -30.88 0.58
CA PRO A 165 -6.87 -31.35 -0.77
C PRO A 165 -8.13 -31.19 -1.62
N CYS A 166 -8.04 -30.34 -2.65
CA CYS A 166 -9.08 -30.21 -3.66
C CYS A 166 -9.04 -31.46 -4.56
N GLU A 167 -9.84 -32.47 -4.23
CA GLU A 167 -10.04 -33.64 -5.08
C GLU A 167 -10.75 -33.23 -6.37
N ARG A 168 -10.07 -33.47 -7.49
CA ARG A 168 -10.58 -33.32 -8.85
C ARG A 168 -11.79 -34.22 -9.05
N SER A 169 -12.94 -33.63 -9.39
CA SER A 169 -14.02 -34.36 -10.07
C SER A 169 -13.90 -34.15 -11.58
N ARG A 170 -13.99 -35.26 -12.30
CA ARG A 170 -13.83 -35.43 -13.75
C ARG A 170 -14.93 -34.76 -14.56
#